data_AF-A0A835ZM77-F1
#
_entry.id   AF-A0A835ZM77-F1
#
_cell.length_a   1.000
_cell.length_b   1.000
_cell.length_c   1.000
_cell.angle_alpha   90.00
_cell.angle_beta   90.00
_cell.angle_gamma   90.00
#
_symmetry.space_group_name_H-M   'P 1'
#
loop_
_entity.id
_entity.type
_entity.pdbx_description
1 polymer ?
#
loop_
_entity_poly.entity_id
_entity_poly.type
_entity_poly.pdbx_seq_one_letter_code
_entity_poly.pdbx_strand_id
1 'polypeptide(L)'
;MGFSFRLKLTDLLITALENPIKYVEENLEQKETDRLICSTNILHQADQTLRRIVSQTMKEAKDEQMLPYNLKLLAEELNKLKAEFLEDLRQGNKKYLCFQQTTDLSDVISFFHYEKDNIVRKYFSKQH
;
A
#
# COMPACT_ATOMS: atom_id res chain seq x y z
N MET A 1 -0.53 0.40 -53.08
CA MET A 1 0.55 0.97 -52.25
C MET A 1 0.03 1.04 -50.82
N GLY A 2 0.57 0.27 -49.89
CA GLY A 2 0.16 0.39 -48.49
C GLY A 2 0.12 -0.92 -47.73
N PHE A 3 1.28 -1.39 -47.26
CA PHE A 3 1.38 -2.32 -46.11
C PHE A 3 2.78 -2.16 -45.50
N SER A 4 3.12 -0.95 -45.03
CA SER A 4 4.42 -0.72 -44.35
C SER A 4 4.30 0.21 -43.15
N PHE A 5 3.22 0.07 -42.38
CA PHE A 5 3.07 0.77 -41.09
C PHE A 5 2.70 -0.15 -39.93
N ARG A 6 2.26 -1.40 -40.19
CA ARG A 6 1.88 -2.36 -39.13
C ARG A 6 3.09 -2.98 -38.43
N LEU A 7 4.17 -3.29 -39.16
CA LEU A 7 5.34 -4.00 -38.60
C LEU A 7 6.06 -3.18 -37.52
N LYS A 8 6.17 -1.86 -37.70
CA LYS A 8 6.86 -0.98 -36.75
C LYS A 8 6.14 -0.85 -35.40
N LEU A 9 4.81 -0.99 -35.37
CA LEU A 9 4.05 -0.94 -34.13
C LEU A 9 4.16 -2.25 -33.34
N THR A 10 4.17 -3.40 -34.03
CA THR A 10 4.41 -4.69 -33.40
C THR A 10 5.83 -4.77 -32.82
N ASP A 11 6.84 -4.27 -33.53
CA ASP A 11 8.21 -4.28 -33.01
C ASP A 11 8.37 -3.37 -31.78
N LEU A 12 7.70 -2.21 -31.76
CA LEU A 12 7.68 -1.31 -30.60
C LEU A 12 6.94 -1.92 -29.40
N LEU A 13 5.82 -2.62 -29.62
CA LEU A 13 5.07 -3.32 -28.58
C LEU A 13 5.85 -4.50 -27.99
N ILE A 14 6.54 -5.27 -28.83
CA ILE A 14 7.41 -6.36 -28.37
C ILE A 14 8.56 -5.79 -27.53
N THR A 15 9.18 -4.70 -27.97
CA THR A 15 10.26 -4.05 -27.21
C THR A 15 9.79 -3.49 -25.87
N ALA A 16 8.57 -2.94 -25.79
CA ALA A 16 7.99 -2.44 -24.54
C ALA A 16 7.55 -3.56 -23.58
N LEU A 17 7.16 -4.72 -24.11
CA LEU A 17 6.88 -5.93 -23.31
C LEU A 17 8.16 -6.61 -22.81
N GLU A 18 9.25 -6.55 -23.59
CA GLU A 18 10.56 -7.07 -23.21
C GLU A 18 11.31 -6.16 -22.22
N ASN A 19 11.02 -4.85 -22.21
CA ASN A 19 11.52 -3.88 -21.23
C ASN A 19 10.37 -3.10 -20.58
N PRO A 20 9.67 -3.68 -19.58
CA PRO A 20 8.71 -2.91 -18.81
C PRO A 20 9.46 -1.77 -18.12
N ILE A 21 9.06 -0.53 -18.41
CA ILE A 21 9.55 0.67 -17.75
C ILE A 21 9.28 0.47 -16.25
N LYS A 22 10.30 0.03 -15.52
CA LYS A 22 10.27 0.00 -14.06
C LYS A 22 10.11 1.45 -13.65
N TYR A 23 8.98 1.74 -13.01
CA TYR A 23 8.79 2.99 -12.29
C TYR A 23 10.02 3.15 -11.39
N VAL A 24 10.84 4.15 -11.71
CA VAL A 24 12.01 4.51 -10.94
C VAL A 24 11.48 5.14 -9.65
N GLU A 25 11.21 4.29 -8.66
CA GLU A 25 11.16 4.71 -7.28
C GLU A 25 12.61 4.71 -6.79
N GLU A 26 13.31 5.79 -7.13
CA GLU A 26 14.64 6.16 -6.69
C GLU A 26 14.65 6.33 -5.15
N ASN A 27 14.68 5.21 -4.42
CA ASN A 27 15.35 5.04 -3.12
C ASN A 27 15.31 3.57 -2.62
N LEU A 28 15.49 2.60 -3.52
CA LEU A 28 15.68 1.18 -3.17
C LEU A 28 17.16 0.81 -3.24
N GLU A 29 18.02 1.62 -2.62
CA GLU A 29 19.44 1.28 -2.54
C GLU A 29 19.61 0.14 -1.54
N GLN A 30 19.92 -1.03 -2.12
CA GLN A 30 20.71 -2.08 -1.52
C GLN A 30 20.14 -2.75 -0.25
N LYS A 31 19.48 -3.90 -0.46
CA LYS A 31 19.89 -5.23 0.05
C LYS A 31 18.68 -6.17 0.23
N GLU A 32 18.03 -6.51 -0.87
CA GLU A 32 17.02 -7.60 -0.96
C GLU A 32 17.66 -9.02 -0.76
N THR A 33 18.96 -9.08 -0.45
CA THR A 33 19.78 -10.30 -0.39
C THR A 33 20.32 -10.56 1.03
N ASP A 34 19.48 -10.53 2.05
CA ASP A 34 19.67 -11.30 3.29
C ASP A 34 18.29 -11.80 3.77
N ARG A 35 17.56 -12.42 2.83
CA ARG A 35 16.34 -13.21 3.05
C ARG A 35 16.49 -14.03 4.35
N LEU A 36 15.43 -14.02 5.20
CA LEU A 36 15.10 -15.02 6.24
C LEU A 36 15.51 -14.86 7.73
N ILE A 37 15.65 -13.66 8.33
CA ILE A 37 15.90 -13.60 9.79
C ILE A 37 15.03 -12.59 10.56
N CYS A 38 14.27 -13.13 11.53
CA CYS A 38 13.57 -12.50 12.66
C CYS A 38 12.23 -11.77 12.41
N SER A 39 11.22 -12.08 13.23
CA SER A 39 9.90 -11.43 13.30
C SER A 39 9.96 -9.89 13.43
N THR A 40 11.08 -9.34 13.90
CA THR A 40 11.39 -7.90 13.87
C THR A 40 11.36 -7.31 12.46
N ASN A 41 11.73 -8.10 11.43
CA ASN A 41 11.70 -7.70 10.04
C ASN A 41 10.25 -7.53 9.52
N ILE A 42 9.34 -8.45 9.88
CA ILE A 42 7.93 -8.39 9.46
C ILE A 42 7.24 -7.16 10.07
N LEU A 43 7.47 -6.89 11.36
CA LEU A 43 6.90 -5.71 12.03
C LEU A 43 7.41 -4.41 11.39
N HIS A 44 8.70 -4.35 11.06
CA HIS A 44 9.29 -3.19 10.41
C HIS A 44 8.75 -2.99 8.98
N GLN A 45 8.67 -4.06 8.20
CA GLN A 45 8.10 -4.04 6.84
C GLN A 45 6.62 -3.65 6.86
N ALA A 46 5.85 -4.17 7.83
CA ALA A 46 4.48 -3.77 8.05
C ALA A 46 4.40 -2.28 8.37
N ASP A 47 5.09 -1.77 9.39
CA ASP A 47 5.07 -0.34 9.72
C ASP A 47 5.46 0.55 8.54
N GLN A 48 6.52 0.19 7.80
CA GLN A 48 6.95 0.95 6.63
C GLN A 48 5.86 0.98 5.54
N THR A 49 5.22 -0.17 5.29
CA THR A 49 4.14 -0.27 4.31
C THR A 49 2.90 0.49 4.76
N LEU A 50 2.48 0.34 6.02
CA LEU A 50 1.35 1.06 6.58
C LEU A 50 1.57 2.57 6.56
N ARG A 51 2.79 3.04 6.85
CA ARG A 51 3.16 4.46 6.73
C ARG A 51 2.95 4.97 5.30
N ARG A 52 3.41 4.22 4.28
CA ARG A 52 3.20 4.58 2.87
C ARG A 52 1.70 4.65 2.54
N ILE A 53 0.92 3.65 2.94
CA ILE A 53 -0.52 3.60 2.67
C ILE A 53 -1.25 4.81 3.30
N VAL A 54 -0.93 5.14 4.56
CA VAL A 54 -1.53 6.31 5.24
C VAL A 54 -1.16 7.60 4.51
N SER A 55 0.11 7.79 4.14
CA SER A 55 0.55 8.98 3.40
C SER A 55 -0.14 9.11 2.04
N GLN A 56 -0.28 8.00 1.31
CA GLN A 56 -0.96 7.97 0.02
C GLN A 56 -2.46 8.30 0.17
N THR A 57 -3.12 7.71 1.17
CA THR A 57 -4.54 7.98 1.46
C THR A 57 -4.76 9.45 1.83
N MET A 58 -3.86 10.04 2.62
CA MET A 58 -3.93 11.45 2.99
C MET A 58 -3.68 12.38 1.80
N LYS A 59 -2.87 11.96 0.83
CA LYS A 59 -2.67 12.69 -0.42
C LYS A 59 -3.94 12.63 -1.28
N GLU A 60 -4.49 11.45 -1.48
CA GLU A 60 -5.76 11.25 -2.22
C GLU A 60 -6.90 12.06 -1.61
N ALA A 61 -7.08 12.02 -0.29
CA ALA A 61 -8.12 12.80 0.38
C ALA A 61 -7.94 14.32 0.21
N LYS A 62 -6.69 14.81 0.12
CA LYS A 62 -6.40 16.22 -0.18
C LYS A 62 -6.70 16.56 -1.64
N ASP A 63 -6.34 15.67 -2.56
CA ASP A 63 -6.59 15.82 -3.99
C ASP A 63 -8.11 15.82 -4.29
N GLU A 64 -8.89 15.07 -3.51
CA GLU A 64 -10.36 15.08 -3.52
C GLU A 64 -10.99 16.25 -2.75
N GLN A 65 -10.20 17.27 -2.38
CA GLN A 65 -10.65 18.50 -1.72
C GLN A 65 -11.43 18.27 -0.41
N MET A 66 -11.10 17.21 0.33
CA MET A 66 -11.72 16.95 1.64
C MET A 66 -11.47 18.12 2.60
N LEU A 67 -12.50 18.50 3.36
CA LEU A 67 -12.43 19.60 4.31
C LEU A 67 -11.26 19.43 5.31
N PRO A 68 -10.51 20.49 5.65
CA PRO A 68 -9.36 20.40 6.56
C PRO A 68 -9.67 19.75 7.91
N TYR A 69 -10.88 19.98 8.43
CA TYR A 69 -11.37 19.35 9.65
C TYR A 69 -11.50 17.82 9.50
N ASN A 70 -12.09 17.36 8.40
CA ASN A 70 -12.25 15.95 8.08
C ASN A 70 -10.89 15.27 7.80
N LEU A 71 -9.95 15.97 7.16
CA LEU A 71 -8.58 15.50 6.98
C LEU A 71 -7.88 15.25 8.31
N LYS A 72 -8.09 16.13 9.30
CA LYS A 72 -7.52 15.95 10.64
C LYS A 72 -8.08 14.70 11.32
N LEU A 73 -9.41 14.54 11.31
CA LEU A 73 -10.06 13.37 11.88
C LEU A 73 -9.67 12.07 11.17
N LEU A 74 -9.58 12.10 9.83
CA LEU A 74 -9.13 10.97 9.03
C LEU A 74 -7.70 10.57 9.39
N ALA A 75 -6.79 11.55 9.55
CA ALA A 75 -5.42 11.28 9.98
C ALA A 75 -5.37 10.66 11.39
N GLU A 76 -6.19 11.13 12.32
CA GLU A 76 -6.28 10.55 13.67
C GLU A 76 -6.75 9.10 13.65
N GLU A 77 -7.83 8.79 12.91
CA GLU A 77 -8.35 7.42 12.77
C GLU A 77 -7.37 6.49 12.04
N LEU A 78 -6.72 6.94 10.96
CA LEU A 78 -5.72 6.14 10.23
C LEU A 78 -4.47 5.86 11.08
N ASN A 79 -4.01 6.85 11.85
CA ASN A 79 -2.86 6.64 12.74
C ASN A 79 -3.22 5.71 13.91
N LYS A 80 -4.45 5.80 14.42
CA LYS A 80 -4.96 4.89 15.44
C LYS A 80 -5.06 3.45 14.91
N LEU A 81 -5.66 3.26 13.73
CA LEU A 81 -5.73 1.95 13.07
C LEU A 81 -4.32 1.36 12.88
N LYS A 82 -3.36 2.16 12.38
CA LYS A 82 -1.97 1.74 12.23
C LYS A 82 -1.36 1.30 13.57
N ALA A 83 -1.52 2.09 14.62
CA ALA A 83 -0.97 1.80 15.94
C ALA A 83 -1.53 0.49 16.51
N GLU A 84 -2.85 0.28 16.40
CA GLU A 84 -3.50 -0.96 16.82
C GLU A 84 -2.96 -2.17 16.03
N PHE A 85 -2.78 -2.03 14.70
CA PHE A 85 -2.25 -3.10 13.86
C PHE A 85 -0.82 -3.50 14.24
N LEU A 86 0.03 -2.50 14.52
CA LEU A 86 1.43 -2.74 14.91
C LEU A 86 1.55 -3.36 16.30
N GLU A 87 0.71 -2.93 17.26
CA GLU A 87 0.67 -3.55 18.58
C GLU A 87 0.18 -5.01 18.50
N ASP A 88 -0.82 -5.30 17.68
CA ASP A 88 -1.28 -6.68 17.49
C ASP A 88 -0.23 -7.57 16.82
N LEU A 89 0.49 -7.05 15.81
CA LEU A 89 1.64 -7.74 15.21
C LEU A 89 2.75 -7.98 16.24
N ARG A 90 3.03 -6.99 17.10
CA ARG A 90 4.06 -7.07 18.15
C ARG A 90 3.71 -8.09 19.23
N GLN A 91 2.44 -8.16 19.62
CA GLN A 91 1.95 -9.09 20.64
C GLN A 91 1.69 -10.51 20.10
N GLY A 92 1.78 -10.71 18.78
CA GLY A 92 1.33 -11.94 18.12
C GLY A 92 -0.17 -12.16 18.30
N ASN A 93 -0.91 -11.08 18.57
CA ASN A 93 -2.32 -11.13 18.88
C ASN A 93 -3.12 -11.28 17.59
N LYS A 94 -3.93 -12.34 17.51
CA LYS A 94 -4.66 -12.72 16.29
C LYS A 94 -5.96 -11.96 16.07
N LYS A 95 -6.18 -10.85 16.78
CA LYS A 95 -7.43 -10.08 16.72
C LYS A 95 -7.81 -9.72 15.28
N TYR A 96 -6.81 -9.46 14.43
CA TYR A 96 -6.98 -9.22 12.99
C TYR A 96 -6.40 -10.33 12.09
N LEU A 97 -5.79 -11.38 12.68
CA LEU A 97 -4.97 -12.38 12.00
C LEU A 97 -5.49 -13.79 12.28
N CYS A 98 -6.76 -14.03 11.96
CA CYS A 98 -7.47 -15.27 12.27
C CYS A 98 -6.82 -16.53 11.67
N PHE A 99 -5.88 -16.43 10.72
CA PHE A 99 -5.34 -17.60 10.03
C PHE A 99 -3.80 -17.73 10.13
N GLN A 100 -3.41 -18.89 10.67
CA GLN A 100 -2.12 -19.59 10.53
C GLN A 100 -0.87 -19.05 11.23
N GLN A 101 0.01 -20.00 11.59
CA GLN A 101 1.31 -19.81 12.26
C GLN A 101 2.34 -19.05 11.40
N THR A 102 1.95 -18.72 10.17
CA THR A 102 2.70 -17.96 9.18
C THR A 102 1.81 -16.78 8.75
N THR A 103 1.73 -15.74 9.58
CA THR A 103 1.11 -14.48 9.12
C THR A 103 1.94 -13.96 7.94
N ASP A 104 1.39 -14.09 6.73
CA ASP A 104 2.02 -13.50 5.57
C ASP A 104 1.77 -11.98 5.58
N LEU A 105 2.78 -11.20 5.21
CA LEU A 105 2.69 -9.74 5.18
C LEU A 105 1.57 -9.27 4.24
N SER A 106 1.27 -10.05 3.20
CA SER A 106 0.17 -9.79 2.27
C SER A 106 -1.20 -9.76 2.96
N ASP A 107 -1.45 -10.66 3.92
CA ASP A 107 -2.73 -10.72 4.65
C ASP A 107 -2.91 -9.52 5.57
N VAL A 108 -1.82 -9.14 6.25
CA VAL A 108 -1.72 -7.94 7.10
C VAL A 108 -2.07 -6.69 6.28
N ILE A 109 -1.47 -6.56 5.11
CA ILE A 109 -1.68 -5.40 4.21
C ILE A 109 -3.12 -5.39 3.69
N SER A 110 -3.64 -6.54 3.24
CA SER A 110 -4.99 -6.66 2.67
C SER A 110 -6.06 -6.27 3.69
N PHE A 111 -5.92 -6.72 4.93
CA PHE A 111 -6.84 -6.36 5.99
C PHE A 111 -6.75 -4.88 6.36
N PHE A 112 -5.53 -4.32 6.41
CA PHE A 112 -5.36 -2.88 6.64
C PHE A 112 -6.05 -2.05 5.55
N HIS A 113 -5.93 -2.46 4.28
CA HIS A 113 -6.65 -1.81 3.18
C HIS A 113 -8.16 -1.83 3.39
N TYR A 114 -8.73 -2.98 3.78
CA TYR A 114 -10.16 -3.12 4.05
C TYR A 114 -10.64 -2.16 5.15
N GLU A 115 -9.97 -2.14 6.31
CA GLU A 115 -10.34 -1.25 7.41
C GLU A 115 -10.15 0.23 7.07
N LYS A 116 -9.04 0.55 6.39
CA LYS A 116 -8.77 1.88 5.86
C LYS A 116 -9.90 2.35 4.94
N ASP A 117 -10.35 1.52 4.00
CA ASP A 117 -11.43 1.86 3.08
C ASP A 117 -12.75 2.12 3.82
N ASN A 118 -13.03 1.36 4.88
CA ASN A 118 -14.19 1.59 5.74
C ASN A 118 -14.11 2.94 6.47
N ILE A 119 -12.93 3.31 6.99
CA ILE A 119 -12.71 4.62 7.61
C ILE A 119 -12.91 5.72 6.57
N VAL A 120 -12.22 5.62 5.44
CA VAL A 120 -12.24 6.61 4.35
C VAL A 120 -13.66 6.87 3.85
N ARG A 121 -14.45 5.81 3.63
CA ARG A 121 -15.87 5.91 3.24
C ARG A 121 -16.71 6.72 4.23
N LYS A 122 -16.44 6.67 5.54
CA LYS A 122 -17.19 7.47 6.53
C LYS A 122 -17.03 8.97 6.32
N TYR A 123 -15.92 9.42 5.74
CA TYR A 123 -15.66 10.86 5.52
C TYR A 123 -16.14 11.33 4.15
N PHE A 124 -16.15 10.44 3.16
CA PHE A 124 -16.71 10.73 1.83
C PHE A 124 -18.25 10.66 1.80
N SER A 125 -18.87 9.72 2.53
CA SER A 125 -20.33 9.60 2.59
C SER A 125 -21.01 10.69 3.43
N LYS A 126 -20.26 11.48 4.21
CA LYS A 126 -20.79 12.55 5.07
C LYS A 126 -20.83 13.92 4.39
N GLN A 127 -20.56 14.02 3.09
CA GLN A 127 -20.60 15.29 2.36
C GLN A 127 -22.02 15.73 1.91
N HIS A 128 -23.09 15.33 2.61
CA HIS A 128 -24.46 15.66 2.21
C HIS A 128 -25.29 16.32 3.32
#